data_AF-A0A1I6NQT9-F1
#
_entry.id   AF-A0A1I6NQT9-F1
#
_cell.length_a   1.000
_cell.length_b   1.000
_cell.length_c   1.000
_cell.angle_alpha   90.00
_cell.angle_beta   90.00
_cell.angle_gamma   90.00
#
_symmetry.space_group_name_H-M   'P 1'
#
loop_
_entity.id
_entity.type
_entity.pdbx_description
1 polymer ?
#
loop_
_entity_poly.entity_id
_entity_poly.type
_entity_poly.pdbx_seq_one_letter_code
_entity_poly.pdbx_strand_id
1 'polypeptide(L)' 'MKNSKLNWIFLLVIFCLIILFLYSGFKFEETLTQHMKWKSGRFEMTNISKLIGILLIMCFPTYLIIKNILKDKTDN' A
#
# COMPACT_ATOMS: atom_id res chain seq x y z
N MET A 1 -15.53 -21.20 -1.30
CA MET A 1 -15.07 -20.52 -0.06
C MET A 1 -13.55 -20.25 0.02
N LYS A 2 -12.67 -21.09 -0.56
CA LYS A 2 -11.19 -20.94 -0.46
C LYS A 2 -10.67 -19.63 -1.11
N ASN A 3 -11.21 -19.26 -2.27
CA ASN A 3 -10.82 -18.04 -3.00
C ASN A 3 -11.24 -16.74 -2.30
N SER A 4 -12.32 -16.77 -1.52
CA SER A 4 -12.80 -15.58 -0.79
C SER A 4 -11.82 -15.17 0.32
N LYS A 5 -11.26 -16.13 1.06
CA LYS A 5 -10.25 -15.86 2.09
C LYS A 5 -8.97 -15.24 1.51
N LEU A 6 -8.52 -15.72 0.34
CA LEU A 6 -7.36 -15.16 -0.38
C LEU A 6 -7.60 -13.70 -0.79
N ASN A 7 -8.80 -13.36 -1.25
CA ASN A 7 -9.16 -11.98 -1.60
C ASN A 7 -9.11 -11.05 -0.39
N TRP A 8 -9.63 -11.51 0.75
CA TRP A 8 -9.60 -10.75 1.99
C TRP A 8 -8.18 -10.51 2.50
N ILE A 9 -7.32 -11.54 2.48
CA ILE A 9 -5.91 -11.41 2.86
C ILE A 9 -5.20 -10.43 1.92
N PHE A 10 -5.43 -10.53 0.61
CA PHE A 10 -4.82 -9.64 -0.37
C PHE A 10 -5.26 -8.18 -0.20
N LEU A 11 -6.54 -7.95 0.06
CA LEU A 11 -7.07 -6.63 0.42
C LEU A 11 -6.40 -6.06 1.67
N LEU A 12 -6.22 -6.88 2.70
CA LEU A 12 -5.55 -6.48 3.93
C LEU A 12 -4.08 -6.09 3.66
N VAL A 13 -3.36 -6.87 2.86
CA VAL A 13 -1.97 -6.55 2.49
C VAL A 13 -1.90 -5.23 1.72
N ILE A 14 -2.78 -5.01 0.74
CA ILE A 14 -2.84 -3.73 0.01
C ILE A 14 -3.11 -2.57 0.97
N PHE A 15 -4.08 -2.73 1.87
CA PHE A 15 -4.44 -1.71 2.83
C PHE A 15 -3.26 -1.34 3.74
N CYS A 16 -2.54 -2.34 4.26
CA CYS A 16 -1.31 -2.12 5.03
C CYS A 16 -0.23 -1.39 4.22
N LEU A 17 -0.02 -1.77 2.95
CA LEU A 17 0.97 -1.14 2.09
C LEU A 17 0.61 0.33 1.77
N ILE A 18 -0.67 0.65 1.60
CA ILE A 18 -1.14 2.03 1.40
C ILE A 18 -0.85 2.87 2.64
N ILE A 19 -1.14 2.36 3.84
CA ILE A 19 -0.84 3.07 5.09
C ILE A 19 0.66 3.32 5.23
N LEU A 20 1.48 2.29 4.97
CA LEU A 20 2.95 2.41 5.01
C LEU A 20 3.48 3.40 3.97
N PHE A 21 2.91 3.41 2.76
CA PHE A 21 3.26 4.35 1.71
C PHE A 21 2.98 5.79 2.13
N LEU A 22 1.78 6.04 2.65
CA LEU A 22 1.38 7.36 3.13
C LEU A 22 2.25 7.80 4.31
N TYR A 23 2.42 6.94 5.32
CA TYR A 23 3.25 7.23 6.49
C TYR A 23 4.71 7.52 6.11
N SER A 24 5.26 6.77 5.14
CA SER A 24 6.64 6.95 4.69
C SER A 24 6.88 8.25 3.92
N GLY A 25 5.86 8.85 3.33
CA GLY A 25 5.98 10.08 2.54
C GLY A 25 5.43 11.32 3.23
N PHE A 26 4.65 11.17 4.30
CA PHE A 26 4.05 12.30 5.00
C PHE A 26 5.08 12.98 5.90
N LYS A 27 5.46 14.21 5.56
CA LYS A 27 6.20 15.09 6.45
C LYS A 27 5.25 16.17 6.98
N PHE A 28 5.26 16.35 8.30
CA PHE A 28 4.57 17.45 8.95
C PHE A 28 5.56 18.59 9.13
N GLU A 29 5.38 19.68 8.40
CA GLU A 29 6.13 20.91 8.63
C GLU A 29 5.26 21.80 9.54
N GLU A 30 5.76 22.07 10.75
CA GLU A 30 5.15 23.02 11.67
C GLU A 30 5.80 24.39 11.45
N THR A 31 5.07 25.32 10.82
CA THR A 31 5.52 26.71 10.70
C THR A 31 5.00 27.50 11.90
N LEU A 32 5.92 27.92 12.79
CA LEU A 32 5.62 28.76 13.94
C LEU A 32 5.55 30.23 13.53
N THR A 33 4.36 30.71 13.20
CA THR A 33 4.04 32.14 13.24
C THR A 33 3.47 32.51 14.60
N GLN A 34 3.91 33.63 15.19
CA GLN A 34 3.73 34.04 16.60
C GLN A 34 2.31 33.95 17.19
N HIS A 35 1.27 33.81 16.38
CA HIS A 35 -0.12 33.69 16.84
C HIS A 35 -0.94 32.54 16.24
N MET A 36 -0.38 31.74 15.30
CA MET A 36 -1.14 30.70 14.60
C MET A 36 -0.24 29.53 14.19
N LYS A 37 -0.58 28.31 14.61
CA LYS A 37 0.10 27.07 14.20
C LYS A 37 -0.52 26.58 12.90
N TRP A 38 0.14 26.83 11.78
CA TRP A 38 -0.21 26.17 10.52
C TRP A 38 0.45 24.80 10.47
N LYS A 39 -0.37 23.75 10.43
CA LYS A 39 0.09 22.39 10.11
C LYS A 39 -0.10 22.16 8.63
N SER A 40 1.00 22.20 7.88
CA SER A 40 0.99 21.78 6.47
C SER A 40 1.53 20.36 6.38
N GLY A 41 0.80 19.49 5.68
CA GLY A 41 1.27 18.17 5.33
C GLY A 41 1.88 18.23 3.94
N ARG A 42 3.19 17.99 3.82
CA ARG A 42 3.83 17.83 2.52
C ARG A 42 4.09 16.35 2.29
N PHE A 43 3.58 15.83 1.18
CA PHE A 43 3.94 14.50 0.73
C PHE A 43 5.25 14.60 -0.07
N GLU A 44 6.31 13.99 0.45
CA GLU A 44 7.59 13.91 -0.22
C GLU A 44 7.88 12.46 -0.61
N MET A 45 8.17 12.24 -1.89
CA MET A 45 8.41 10.91 -2.41
C MET A 45 9.83 10.44 -2.06
N THR A 46 9.97 9.86 -0.88
CA THR A 46 11.22 9.25 -0.38
C THR A 46 11.57 7.97 -1.14
N ASN A 47 12.84 7.53 -1.09
CA ASN A 47 13.26 6.26 -1.70
C ASN A 47 12.45 5.06 -1.18
N ILE A 48 12.05 5.10 0.10
CA ILE A 48 11.21 4.06 0.73
C ILE A 48 9.80 4.09 0.15
N SER A 49 9.17 5.27 0.04
CA SER A 49 7.85 5.41 -0.57
C SER A 49 7.84 4.94 -2.04
N LYS A 50 8.92 5.20 -2.81
CA LYS A 50 9.06 4.70 -4.19
C LYS A 50 9.07 3.16 -4.22
N LEU A 51 9.83 2.53 -3.34
CA LEU A 51 9.92 1.07 -3.26
C LEU A 51 8.57 0.45 -2.87
N ILE A 52 7.87 1.03 -1.89
CA ILE A 52 6.52 0.60 -1.49
C ILE A 52 5.52 0.79 -2.64
N GLY A 53 5.62 1.90 -3.38
CA GLY A 53 4.78 2.17 -4.55
C GLY A 53 4.98 1.13 -5.67
N ILE A 54 6.22 0.73 -5.95
CA ILE A 54 6.52 -0.35 -6.90
C ILE A 54 5.91 -1.68 -6.43
N LEU A 55 6.03 -2.00 -5.14
CA LEU A 55 5.41 -3.18 -4.54
C LEU A 55 3.88 -3.18 -4.69
N LEU A 56 3.23 -2.03 -4.48
CA LEU A 56 1.78 -1.88 -4.67
C LEU A 56 1.36 -2.17 -6.12
N ILE A 57 2.11 -1.68 -7.11
CA ILE A 57 1.83 -1.96 -8.53
C ILE A 57 2.02 -3.45 -8.82
N MET A 58 3.07 -4.06 -8.26
CA MET A 58 3.40 -5.48 -8.42
C MET A 58 2.41 -6.43 -7.73
N CYS A 59 1.68 -5.97 -6.71
CA CYS A 59 0.66 -6.80 -6.05
C CYS A 59 -0.42 -7.28 -7.03
N PHE A 60 -0.84 -6.45 -7.99
CA PHE A 60 -1.91 -6.78 -8.93
C PHE A 60 -1.58 -7.97 -9.85
N PRO A 61 -0.46 -7.96 -10.62
CA PRO A 61 -0.08 -9.12 -11.43
C PRO A 61 0.23 -10.34 -10.57
N THR A 62 0.81 -10.15 -9.38
CA THR A 62 1.13 -11.26 -8.46
C THR A 62 -0.13 -11.99 -8.01
N TYR A 63 -1.20 -11.26 -7.66
CA TYR A 63 -2.48 -11.85 -7.30
C TYR A 63 -3.12 -12.63 -8.46
N LEU A 64 -3.06 -12.11 -9.69
CA LEU A 64 -3.56 -12.81 -10.87
C LEU A 64 -2.81 -14.12 -11.11
N ILE A 65 -1.49 -14.12 -10.98
CA ILE A 65 -0.65 -15.32 -11.13
C ILE A 65 -1.02 -16.35 -10.05
N ILE A 66 -1.06 -15.96 -8.78
CA ILE A 66 -1.42 -16.86 -7.67
C ILE A 66 -2.81 -17.45 -7.86
N LYS A 67 -3.78 -16.62 -8.27
CA LYS A 67 -5.15 -17.05 -8.54
C LYS A 67 -5.22 -18.08 -9.67
N ASN A 68 -4.46 -17.88 -10.75
CA ASN A 68 -4.42 -18.82 -11.88
C ASN A 68 -3.77 -20.15 -11.48
N ILE A 69 -2.66 -20.12 -10.74
CA ILE A 69 -1.99 -21.33 -10.25
C ILE A 69 -2.89 -22.13 -9.29
N LEU A 70 -3.62 -21.44 -8.40
CA LEU A 70 -4.55 -22.11 -7.49
C LEU A 70 -5.75 -22.72 -8.22
N LYS A 71 -6.22 -22.09 -9.29
CA LYS A 71 -7.30 -22.63 -10.12
C LYS A 71 -6.84 -23.93 -10.80
N ASP A 72 -5.67 -23.91 -11.43
CA ASP A 72 -5.08 -25.06 -12.13
C ASP A 72 -4.91 -26.29 -11.20
N LYS A 73 -4.49 -26.06 -9.95
CA LYS A 73 -4.38 -27.14 -8.93
C LYS A 73 -5.71 -27.70 -8.41
N THR A 74 -6.84 -27.09 -8.71
CA THR A 74 -8.16 -27.54 -8.24
C THR A 74 -8.88 -28.38 -9.29
N ASP A 75 -8.45 -28.31 -10.55
CA ASP A 75 -9.05 -29.01 -11.70
C ASP A 75 -8.28 -30.31 -12.08
N ASN A 76 -7.22 -30.66 -11.34
CA ASN A 76 -6.43 -31.90 -11.42
C ASN A 76 -6.62 -32.73 -10.13
#